data_AF-U2EBK9-F1
#
_entry.id   AF-U2EBK9-F1
#
_cell.length_a   1.000
_cell.length_b   1.000
_cell.length_c   1.000
_cell.angle_alpha   90.00
_cell.angle_beta   90.00
_cell.angle_gamma   90.00
#
_symmetry.space_group_name_H-M   'P 1'
#
loop_
_entity.id
_entity.type
_entity.pdbx_description
1 polymer ?
#
loop_
_entity_poly.entity_id
_entity_poly.type
_entity_poly.pdbx_seq_one_letter_code
_entity_poly.pdbx_strand_id
1 'polypeptide(L)'
;MKVKHIFCDLDGTLLQEYCKLNSDDLTSIKEAEKEGIKVSIATGRLDYEIKKINNRVKINGYRISQNGAVVHNHDNQLIHMKSLTEEEIKQIVTKLSHLKVLVFFESRDAYYCIEKLKIIEDFEKSQDLLTYIERPNILNELHELEISSISIWAEKHENKNVQKSLEKMLPEHLTTYISSDYTLDITNVENSKGNAIRRICKHDDLDINEIAVIGDSYNDISMFNVTKHSYVIDKASNSVRKHANHTVKSVSEAIKHILENN
;
A
#
# COMPACT_ATOMS: atom_id res chain seq x y z
N MET A 1 3.58 9.48 25.52
CA MET A 1 4.56 8.40 25.33
C MET A 1 5.44 8.81 24.15
N LYS A 2 6.70 8.39 24.14
CA LYS A 2 7.65 8.74 23.08
C LYS A 2 7.45 7.82 21.86
N VAL A 3 7.36 8.39 20.68
CA VAL A 3 7.32 7.68 19.39
C VAL A 3 8.65 6.95 19.18
N LYS A 4 8.54 5.64 18.93
CA LYS A 4 9.62 4.70 18.64
C LYS A 4 9.56 4.14 17.22
N HIS A 5 8.42 4.27 16.54
CA HIS A 5 8.22 3.73 15.19
C HIS A 5 7.35 4.63 14.32
N ILE A 6 7.83 4.97 13.12
CA ILE A 6 7.08 5.70 12.10
C ILE A 6 6.70 4.75 10.97
N PHE A 7 5.44 4.75 10.54
CA PHE A 7 4.99 4.08 9.34
C PHE A 7 4.62 5.14 8.30
N CYS A 8 5.31 5.12 7.17
CA CYS A 8 5.18 6.11 6.12
C CYS A 8 4.60 5.47 4.86
N ASP A 9 3.56 6.09 4.29
CA ASP A 9 3.17 5.77 2.92
C ASP A 9 4.26 6.18 1.92
N LEU A 10 4.22 5.55 0.76
CA LEU A 10 5.17 5.75 -0.30
C LEU A 10 4.68 6.72 -1.38
N ASP A 11 3.53 6.48 -2.00
CA ASP A 11 3.12 7.14 -3.24
C ASP A 11 2.22 8.34 -2.98
N GLY A 12 2.68 9.56 -3.27
CA GLY A 12 2.00 10.79 -2.87
C GLY A 12 2.48 11.32 -1.52
N THR A 13 3.11 10.44 -0.72
CA THR A 13 3.71 10.78 0.58
C THR A 13 5.22 10.91 0.53
N LEU A 14 5.98 9.81 0.48
CA LEU A 14 7.45 9.84 0.42
C LEU A 14 7.98 10.09 -1.00
N LEU A 15 7.21 9.67 -2.01
CA LEU A 15 7.43 9.91 -3.43
C LEU A 15 6.40 10.94 -3.92
N GLN A 16 6.84 12.18 -4.18
CA GLN A 16 5.93 13.21 -4.68
C GLN A 16 5.61 13.06 -6.17
N GLU A 17 6.52 12.48 -6.93
CA GLU A 17 6.36 12.06 -8.33
C GLU A 17 6.86 10.62 -8.43
N TYR A 18 6.37 9.87 -9.42
CA TYR A 18 6.75 8.46 -9.58
C TYR A 18 8.29 8.32 -9.55
N CYS A 19 8.80 7.57 -8.57
CA CYS A 19 10.22 7.32 -8.33
C CYS A 19 11.10 8.53 -7.94
N LYS A 20 10.54 9.70 -7.60
CA LYS A 20 11.32 10.88 -7.17
C LYS A 20 11.25 11.07 -5.66
N LEU A 21 12.39 10.89 -5.00
CA LEU A 21 12.57 11.11 -3.57
C LEU A 21 13.07 12.53 -3.31
N ASN A 22 12.53 13.18 -2.30
CA ASN A 22 13.05 14.45 -1.79
C ASN A 22 14.23 14.21 -0.85
N SER A 23 15.35 14.90 -1.06
CA SER A 23 16.54 14.81 -0.20
C SER A 23 16.24 15.17 1.26
N ASP A 24 15.31 16.08 1.50
CA ASP A 24 14.97 16.54 2.86
C ASP A 24 14.20 15.46 3.63
N ASP A 25 13.33 14.71 2.95
CA ASP A 25 12.61 13.56 3.52
C ASP A 25 13.59 12.43 3.84
N LEU A 26 14.57 12.19 2.96
CA LEU A 26 15.64 11.20 3.21
C LEU A 26 16.53 11.58 4.40
N THR A 27 16.83 12.88 4.53
CA THR A 27 17.68 13.38 5.61
C THR A 27 16.96 13.26 6.95
N SER A 28 15.71 13.69 7.01
CA SER A 28 14.88 13.58 8.23
C SER A 28 14.62 12.13 8.65
N ILE A 29 14.41 11.20 7.72
CA ILE A 29 14.33 9.76 8.04
C ILE A 29 15.59 9.29 8.78
N LYS A 30 16.78 9.66 8.27
CA LYS A 30 18.05 9.29 8.93
C LYS A 30 18.22 9.97 10.29
N GLU A 31 17.70 11.17 10.47
CA GLU A 31 17.71 11.85 11.78
C GLU A 31 16.82 11.13 12.78
N ALA A 32 15.61 10.73 12.39
CA ALA A 32 14.72 9.91 13.21
C ALA A 32 15.38 8.58 13.61
N GLU A 33 16.03 7.90 12.66
CA GLU A 33 16.75 6.65 12.92
C GLU A 33 17.92 6.83 13.90
N LYS A 34 18.64 7.96 13.86
CA LYS A 34 19.70 8.28 14.83
C LYS A 34 19.16 8.48 16.25
N GLU A 35 17.94 8.98 16.37
CA GLU A 35 17.23 9.12 17.65
C GLU A 35 16.60 7.80 18.13
N GLY A 36 16.89 6.69 17.43
CA GLY A 36 16.39 5.35 17.77
C GLY A 36 14.97 5.06 17.30
N ILE A 37 14.40 5.92 16.43
CA ILE A 37 13.05 5.74 15.88
C ILE A 37 13.16 4.89 14.61
N LYS A 38 12.51 3.73 14.59
CA LYS A 38 12.41 2.91 13.37
C LYS A 38 11.49 3.58 12.37
N VAL A 39 11.81 3.49 11.08
CA VAL A 39 10.92 3.94 9.99
C VAL A 39 10.55 2.73 9.13
N SER A 40 9.26 2.53 8.86
CA SER A 40 8.71 1.48 8.00
C SER A 40 7.96 2.10 6.82
N ILE A 41 7.84 1.35 5.73
CA ILE A 41 7.01 1.72 4.57
C ILE A 41 5.69 0.95 4.58
N ALA A 42 4.60 1.62 4.24
CA ALA A 42 3.29 1.02 4.04
C ALA A 42 2.62 1.50 2.75
N THR A 43 2.52 0.65 1.73
CA THR A 43 2.05 1.02 0.38
C THR A 43 1.12 -0.04 -0.24
N GLY A 44 0.41 0.35 -1.29
CA GLY A 44 -0.34 -0.55 -2.18
C GLY A 44 0.55 -1.30 -3.17
N ARG A 45 1.80 -0.86 -3.39
CA ARG A 45 2.76 -1.53 -4.29
C ARG A 45 3.12 -2.95 -3.86
N LEU A 46 3.66 -3.74 -4.79
CA LEU A 46 4.22 -5.07 -4.50
C LEU A 46 5.49 -4.97 -3.64
N ASP A 47 5.78 -6.00 -2.83
CA ASP A 47 7.02 -6.03 -2.03
C ASP A 47 8.27 -5.94 -2.92
N TYR A 48 8.22 -6.55 -4.11
CA TYR A 48 9.30 -6.48 -5.10
C TYR A 48 9.65 -5.04 -5.51
N GLU A 49 8.65 -4.17 -5.70
CA GLU A 49 8.89 -2.77 -6.02
C GLU A 49 9.51 -2.02 -4.85
N ILE A 50 9.00 -2.26 -3.64
CA ILE A 50 9.52 -1.63 -2.42
C ILE A 50 10.97 -2.06 -2.21
N LYS A 51 11.33 -3.34 -2.45
CA LYS A 51 12.72 -3.82 -2.36
C LYS A 51 13.65 -3.02 -3.29
N LYS A 52 13.26 -2.80 -4.55
CA LYS A 52 14.05 -2.00 -5.50
C LYS A 52 14.23 -0.56 -5.02
N ILE A 53 13.17 0.05 -4.45
CA ILE A 53 13.23 1.41 -3.89
C ILE A 53 14.09 1.43 -2.62
N ASN A 54 13.96 0.44 -1.76
CA ASN A 54 14.67 0.37 -0.50
C ASN A 54 16.18 0.21 -0.69
N ASN A 55 16.64 -0.37 -1.81
CA ASN A 55 18.05 -0.35 -2.18
C ASN A 55 18.63 1.07 -2.32
N ARG A 56 17.79 2.07 -2.59
CA ARG A 56 18.18 3.48 -2.69
C ARG A 56 18.01 4.23 -1.36
N VAL A 57 16.92 3.99 -0.65
CA VAL A 57 16.53 4.73 0.57
C VAL A 57 17.17 4.17 1.84
N LYS A 58 17.36 2.84 1.90
CA LYS A 58 17.90 2.08 3.04
C LYS A 58 17.11 2.24 4.34
N ILE A 59 15.79 2.09 4.26
CA ILE A 59 14.88 2.14 5.40
C ILE A 59 15.07 0.90 6.29
N ASN A 60 15.21 1.11 7.59
CA ASN A 60 15.58 0.09 8.57
C ASN A 60 14.39 -0.60 9.29
N GLY A 61 13.15 -0.37 8.83
CA GLY A 61 11.95 -0.97 9.41
C GLY A 61 11.29 -2.05 8.55
N TYR A 62 9.98 -2.16 8.68
CA TYR A 62 9.15 -3.12 7.96
C TYR A 62 8.79 -2.59 6.56
N ARG A 63 8.53 -3.53 5.67
CA ARG A 63 7.85 -3.28 4.39
C ARG A 63 6.47 -3.90 4.46
N ILE A 64 5.46 -3.03 4.47
CA ILE A 64 4.06 -3.39 4.36
C ILE A 64 3.64 -3.09 2.91
N SER A 65 3.39 -4.15 2.13
CA SER A 65 3.04 -4.08 0.72
C SER A 65 1.60 -4.52 0.48
N GLN A 66 1.06 -4.20 -0.70
CA GLN A 66 -0.26 -4.65 -1.14
C GLN A 66 -1.34 -4.32 -0.11
N ASN A 67 -1.32 -3.09 0.38
CA ASN A 67 -2.22 -2.56 1.40
C ASN A 67 -2.23 -3.39 2.71
N GLY A 68 -1.14 -4.07 3.05
CA GLY A 68 -1.03 -4.86 4.28
C GLY A 68 -1.20 -6.36 4.12
N ALA A 69 -1.46 -6.83 2.89
CA ALA A 69 -1.55 -8.26 2.61
C ALA A 69 -0.22 -8.99 2.78
N VAL A 70 0.91 -8.29 2.62
CA VAL A 70 2.25 -8.87 2.76
C VAL A 70 3.09 -7.95 3.66
N VAL A 71 3.75 -8.55 4.66
CA VAL A 71 4.61 -7.84 5.62
C VAL A 71 5.96 -8.55 5.75
N HIS A 72 7.03 -7.82 5.46
CA HIS A 72 8.40 -8.25 5.74
C HIS A 72 9.05 -7.35 6.78
N ASN A 73 9.92 -7.92 7.62
CA ASN A 73 10.80 -7.15 8.49
C ASN A 73 12.07 -6.69 7.73
N HIS A 74 12.95 -5.97 8.45
CA HIS A 74 14.21 -5.48 7.91
C HIS A 74 15.14 -6.60 7.41
N ASP A 75 15.12 -7.76 8.09
CA ASP A 75 15.92 -8.95 7.74
C ASP A 75 15.34 -9.73 6.55
N ASN A 76 14.34 -9.19 5.85
CA ASN A 76 13.61 -9.84 4.76
C ASN A 76 12.84 -11.11 5.15
N GLN A 77 12.55 -11.31 6.44
CA GLN A 77 11.70 -12.39 6.89
C GLN A 77 10.24 -12.03 6.66
N LEU A 78 9.47 -12.98 6.11
CA LEU A 78 8.03 -12.84 5.93
C LEU A 78 7.33 -13.00 7.28
N ILE A 79 6.72 -11.94 7.77
CA ILE A 79 6.00 -11.88 9.05
C ILE A 79 4.54 -12.22 8.87
N HIS A 80 3.97 -11.82 7.74
CA HIS A 80 2.58 -12.06 7.42
C HIS A 80 2.36 -12.08 5.91
N MET A 81 1.53 -13.00 5.46
CA MET A 81 0.92 -12.98 4.15
C MET A 81 -0.53 -13.44 4.26
N LYS A 82 -1.44 -12.75 3.57
CA LYS A 82 -2.84 -13.14 3.46
C LYS A 82 -3.28 -13.07 2.01
N SER A 83 -3.42 -14.25 1.43
CA SER A 83 -3.89 -14.44 0.06
C SER A 83 -5.40 -14.56 -0.02
N LEU A 84 -5.92 -14.26 -1.20
CA LEU A 84 -7.25 -14.67 -1.63
C LEU A 84 -7.23 -16.17 -1.96
N THR A 85 -8.31 -16.85 -1.63
CA THR A 85 -8.59 -18.22 -2.05
C THR A 85 -8.96 -18.26 -3.53
N GLU A 86 -8.79 -19.43 -4.17
CA GLU A 86 -9.21 -19.61 -5.56
C GLU A 86 -10.70 -19.29 -5.79
N GLU A 87 -11.54 -19.63 -4.81
CA GLU A 87 -12.97 -19.38 -4.88
C GLU A 87 -13.25 -17.88 -4.87
N GLU A 88 -12.65 -17.13 -3.95
CA GLU A 88 -12.76 -15.66 -3.91
C GLU A 88 -12.29 -15.04 -5.24
N ILE A 89 -11.15 -15.48 -5.77
CA ILE A 89 -10.60 -14.99 -7.05
C ILE A 89 -11.59 -15.24 -8.20
N LYS A 90 -12.10 -16.47 -8.33
CA LYS A 90 -13.07 -16.83 -9.37
C LYS A 90 -14.37 -16.02 -9.24
N GLN A 91 -14.84 -15.81 -8.00
CA GLN A 91 -16.01 -14.98 -7.74
C GLN A 91 -15.78 -13.50 -8.13
N ILE A 92 -14.63 -12.92 -7.78
CA ILE A 92 -14.27 -11.54 -8.15
C ILE A 92 -14.23 -11.40 -9.68
N VAL A 93 -13.51 -12.29 -10.37
CA VAL A 93 -13.37 -12.27 -11.83
C VAL A 93 -14.73 -12.38 -12.53
N THR A 94 -15.61 -13.25 -12.02
CA THR A 94 -16.99 -13.38 -12.54
C THR A 94 -17.78 -12.09 -12.39
N LYS A 95 -17.60 -11.34 -11.29
CA LYS A 95 -18.27 -10.04 -11.10
C LYS A 95 -17.69 -8.95 -11.99
N LEU A 96 -16.39 -9.03 -12.30
CA LEU A 96 -15.68 -8.08 -13.17
C LEU A 96 -15.95 -8.30 -14.66
N SER A 97 -16.39 -9.49 -15.09
CA SER A 97 -16.51 -9.84 -16.52
C SER A 97 -17.46 -8.95 -17.33
N HIS A 98 -18.36 -8.23 -16.66
CA HIS A 98 -19.30 -7.29 -17.29
C HIS A 98 -18.78 -5.86 -17.38
N LEU A 99 -17.63 -5.57 -16.77
CA LEU A 99 -17.02 -4.24 -16.70
C LEU A 99 -15.90 -4.12 -17.73
N LYS A 100 -15.77 -2.94 -18.33
CA LYS A 100 -14.66 -2.62 -19.25
C LYS A 100 -13.45 -2.17 -18.43
N VAL A 101 -12.76 -3.11 -17.82
CA VAL A 101 -11.58 -2.87 -16.98
C VAL A 101 -10.46 -3.84 -17.33
N LEU A 102 -9.22 -3.42 -17.14
CA LEU A 102 -8.10 -4.37 -17.13
C LEU A 102 -7.99 -4.98 -15.75
N VAL A 103 -7.74 -6.29 -15.68
CA VAL A 103 -7.67 -7.05 -14.43
C VAL A 103 -6.27 -7.60 -14.25
N PHE A 104 -5.70 -7.37 -13.06
CA PHE A 104 -4.38 -7.82 -12.68
C PHE A 104 -4.46 -8.65 -11.39
N PHE A 105 -3.81 -9.80 -11.38
CA PHE A 105 -3.69 -10.66 -10.21
C PHE A 105 -2.36 -10.36 -9.55
N GLU A 106 -2.40 -9.87 -8.32
CA GLU A 106 -1.21 -9.44 -7.61
C GLU A 106 -0.66 -10.57 -6.75
N SER A 107 0.51 -11.07 -7.13
CA SER A 107 1.34 -11.87 -6.23
C SER A 107 2.30 -10.98 -5.46
N ARG A 108 3.12 -11.56 -4.59
CA ARG A 108 4.20 -10.84 -3.91
C ARG A 108 5.20 -10.20 -4.89
N ASP A 109 5.47 -10.88 -6.01
CA ASP A 109 6.65 -10.60 -6.84
C ASP A 109 6.30 -10.05 -8.24
N ALA A 110 5.06 -10.24 -8.71
CA ALA A 110 4.61 -9.78 -10.03
C ALA A 110 3.10 -9.52 -10.11
N TYR A 111 2.73 -8.70 -11.09
CA TYR A 111 1.37 -8.56 -11.59
C TYR A 111 1.15 -9.56 -12.71
N TYR A 112 0.10 -10.36 -12.64
CA TYR A 112 -0.29 -11.26 -13.74
C TYR A 112 -1.52 -10.72 -14.46
N CYS A 113 -1.59 -10.93 -15.76
CA CYS A 113 -2.75 -10.60 -16.59
C CYS A 113 -3.03 -11.74 -17.58
N ILE A 114 -4.28 -11.90 -18.01
CA ILE A 114 -4.65 -12.94 -18.99
C ILE A 114 -4.00 -12.63 -20.34
N GLU A 115 -4.04 -11.37 -20.75
CA GLU A 115 -3.45 -10.88 -22.00
C GLU A 115 -2.67 -9.59 -21.69
N LYS A 116 -1.42 -9.53 -22.13
CA LYS A 116 -0.57 -8.35 -21.94
C LYS A 116 -0.72 -7.41 -23.12
N LEU A 117 -1.72 -6.54 -23.01
CA LEU A 117 -1.99 -5.49 -23.98
C LEU A 117 -0.83 -4.49 -24.10
N LYS A 118 -0.70 -3.87 -25.28
CA LYS A 118 0.37 -2.89 -25.56
C LYS A 118 0.42 -1.71 -24.57
N ILE A 119 -0.72 -1.26 -24.07
CA ILE A 119 -0.79 -0.21 -23.04
C ILE A 119 -0.07 -0.62 -21.74
N ILE A 120 -0.11 -1.92 -21.40
CA ILE A 120 0.58 -2.48 -20.22
C ILE A 120 2.08 -2.52 -20.49
N GLU A 121 2.51 -2.94 -21.69
CA GLU A 121 3.92 -2.93 -22.07
C GLU A 121 4.52 -1.52 -22.06
N ASP A 122 3.80 -0.54 -22.60
CA ASP A 122 4.24 0.85 -22.63
C ASP A 122 4.31 1.44 -21.22
N PHE A 123 3.36 1.09 -20.34
CA PHE A 123 3.39 1.47 -18.94
C PHE A 123 4.58 0.84 -18.20
N GLU A 124 4.80 -0.46 -18.36
CA GLU A 124 5.94 -1.17 -17.76
C GLU A 124 7.28 -0.56 -18.21
N LYS A 125 7.44 -0.23 -19.49
CA LYS A 125 8.65 0.47 -19.99
C LYS A 125 8.80 1.87 -19.40
N SER A 126 7.70 2.55 -19.10
CA SER A 126 7.74 3.86 -18.44
C SER A 126 8.10 3.78 -16.96
N GLN A 127 7.95 2.60 -16.35
CA GLN A 127 8.15 2.34 -14.94
C GLN A 127 9.15 1.21 -14.71
N ASP A 128 10.44 1.54 -14.55
CA ASP A 128 11.59 0.61 -14.36
C ASP A 128 11.48 -0.34 -13.12
N LEU A 129 10.37 -0.26 -12.38
CA LEU A 129 10.12 -1.03 -11.16
C LEU A 129 9.12 -2.18 -11.36
N LEU A 130 8.25 -2.12 -12.38
CA LEU A 130 7.10 -3.01 -12.50
C LEU A 130 7.42 -4.28 -13.30
N THR A 131 6.68 -5.35 -13.03
CA THR A 131 6.78 -6.62 -13.78
C THR A 131 5.37 -7.14 -14.01
N TYR A 132 4.94 -7.07 -15.28
CA TYR A 132 3.66 -7.62 -15.73
C TYR A 132 3.91 -8.90 -16.53
N ILE A 133 3.30 -9.99 -16.09
CA ILE A 133 3.46 -11.31 -16.70
C ILE A 133 2.14 -11.71 -17.37
N GLU A 134 2.21 -12.00 -18.67
CA GLU A 134 1.08 -12.63 -19.35
C GLU A 134 0.95 -14.09 -18.91
N ARG A 135 -0.26 -14.47 -18.50
CA ARG A 135 -0.58 -15.82 -18.07
C ARG A 135 -2.03 -16.17 -18.49
N PRO A 136 -2.23 -16.60 -19.75
CA PRO A 136 -3.58 -16.76 -20.32
C PRO A 136 -4.47 -17.76 -19.58
N ASN A 137 -3.87 -18.80 -18.97
CA ASN A 137 -4.57 -19.85 -18.24
C ASN A 137 -4.61 -19.63 -16.71
N ILE A 138 -4.34 -18.41 -16.23
CA ILE A 138 -4.17 -18.13 -14.80
C ILE A 138 -5.31 -18.66 -13.92
N LEU A 139 -6.57 -18.62 -14.38
CA LEU A 139 -7.71 -19.10 -13.60
C LEU A 139 -7.69 -20.61 -13.33
N ASN A 140 -7.00 -21.40 -14.15
CA ASN A 140 -6.79 -22.83 -13.97
C ASN A 140 -5.50 -23.14 -13.19
N GLU A 141 -4.64 -22.14 -13.01
CA GLU A 141 -3.30 -22.26 -12.43
C GLU A 141 -3.17 -21.47 -11.10
N LEU A 142 -4.30 -21.06 -10.52
CA LEU A 142 -4.31 -20.26 -9.29
C LEU A 142 -3.62 -20.96 -8.11
N HIS A 143 -3.67 -22.29 -8.04
CA HIS A 143 -3.00 -23.09 -7.01
C HIS A 143 -1.46 -22.94 -7.01
N GLU A 144 -0.87 -22.48 -8.12
CA GLU A 144 0.58 -22.23 -8.23
C GLU A 144 0.96 -20.81 -7.79
N LEU A 145 -0.03 -19.97 -7.45
CA LEU A 145 0.14 -18.55 -7.22
C LEU A 145 -0.46 -18.12 -5.88
N GLU A 146 0.34 -17.42 -5.08
CA GLU A 146 -0.17 -16.74 -3.89
C GLU A 146 -0.65 -15.33 -4.27
N ILE A 147 -1.92 -15.21 -4.68
CA ILE A 147 -2.52 -13.93 -5.05
C ILE A 147 -3.12 -13.25 -3.82
N SER A 148 -2.61 -12.08 -3.44
CA SER A 148 -3.05 -11.29 -2.28
C SER A 148 -4.11 -10.24 -2.60
N SER A 149 -4.21 -9.84 -3.85
CA SER A 149 -5.13 -8.81 -4.30
C SER A 149 -5.42 -8.97 -5.79
N ILE A 150 -6.57 -8.45 -6.22
CA ILE A 150 -6.88 -8.24 -7.62
C ILE A 150 -6.99 -6.73 -7.83
N SER A 151 -6.07 -6.14 -8.60
CA SER A 151 -6.21 -4.75 -9.02
C SER A 151 -6.92 -4.66 -10.36
N ILE A 152 -7.69 -3.60 -10.51
CA ILE A 152 -8.29 -3.24 -11.78
C ILE A 152 -7.82 -1.86 -12.22
N TRP A 153 -7.63 -1.69 -13.53
CA TRP A 153 -7.51 -0.37 -14.14
C TRP A 153 -8.80 -0.03 -14.84
N ALA A 154 -9.45 1.01 -14.36
CA ALA A 154 -10.61 1.63 -14.97
C ALA A 154 -10.21 2.91 -15.72
N GLU A 155 -11.11 3.41 -16.56
CA GLU A 155 -10.98 4.75 -17.09
C GLU A 155 -10.91 5.78 -15.95
N LYS A 156 -10.25 6.92 -16.22
CA LYS A 156 -10.00 7.94 -15.19
C LYS A 156 -11.31 8.34 -14.49
N HIS A 157 -11.29 8.31 -13.16
CA HIS A 157 -12.45 8.64 -12.29
C HIS A 157 -13.62 7.64 -12.34
N GLU A 158 -13.58 6.59 -13.15
CA GLU A 158 -14.59 5.54 -13.16
C GLU A 158 -14.37 4.49 -12.06
N ASN A 159 -13.19 4.45 -11.45
CA ASN A 159 -12.89 3.53 -10.34
C ASN A 159 -13.85 3.66 -9.16
N LYS A 160 -14.38 4.85 -8.87
CA LYS A 160 -15.42 5.08 -7.87
C LYS A 160 -16.77 4.47 -8.25
N ASN A 161 -17.11 4.49 -9.54
CA ASN A 161 -18.35 3.86 -10.03
C ASN A 161 -18.23 2.33 -10.00
N VAL A 162 -17.05 1.81 -10.36
CA VAL A 162 -16.75 0.39 -10.23
C VAL A 162 -16.78 -0.05 -8.77
N GLN A 163 -16.14 0.70 -7.87
CA GLN A 163 -16.18 0.45 -6.42
C GLN A 163 -17.61 0.34 -5.90
N LYS A 164 -18.46 1.34 -6.17
CA LYS A 164 -19.87 1.32 -5.75
C LYS A 164 -20.65 0.11 -6.29
N SER A 165 -20.31 -0.34 -7.49
CA SER A 165 -20.94 -1.52 -8.10
C SER A 165 -20.48 -2.80 -7.40
N LEU A 166 -19.19 -2.89 -7.08
CA LEU A 166 -18.59 -4.04 -6.40
C LEU A 166 -18.98 -4.13 -4.92
N GLU A 167 -19.06 -3.02 -4.19
CA GLU A 167 -19.41 -2.99 -2.76
C GLU A 167 -20.74 -3.68 -2.45
N LYS A 168 -21.71 -3.63 -3.38
CA LYS A 168 -23.00 -4.31 -3.23
C LYS A 168 -22.94 -5.81 -3.54
N MET A 169 -21.89 -6.24 -4.23
CA MET A 169 -21.78 -7.58 -4.79
C MET A 169 -20.74 -8.42 -4.06
N LEU A 170 -19.72 -7.81 -3.47
CA LEU A 170 -18.65 -8.53 -2.78
C LEU A 170 -19.15 -9.10 -1.44
N PRO A 171 -18.72 -10.32 -1.07
CA PRO A 171 -18.89 -10.84 0.28
C PRO A 171 -18.28 -9.92 1.35
N GLU A 172 -18.81 -9.97 2.59
CA GLU A 172 -18.37 -9.11 3.70
C GLU A 172 -16.89 -9.27 4.09
N HIS A 173 -16.25 -10.39 3.76
CA HIS A 173 -14.83 -10.64 4.04
C HIS A 173 -13.90 -10.08 2.97
N LEU A 174 -14.44 -9.50 1.89
CA LEU A 174 -13.68 -8.79 0.86
C LEU A 174 -13.95 -7.29 0.94
N THR A 175 -12.95 -6.51 0.55
CA THR A 175 -13.01 -5.05 0.54
C THR A 175 -12.33 -4.48 -0.69
N THR A 176 -12.48 -3.17 -0.87
CA THR A 176 -11.87 -2.46 -1.98
C THR A 176 -11.14 -1.20 -1.52
N TYR A 177 -10.00 -0.93 -2.14
CA TYR A 177 -9.20 0.28 -1.89
C TYR A 177 -8.96 1.04 -3.19
N ILE A 178 -9.33 2.31 -3.22
CA ILE A 178 -8.90 3.20 -4.30
C ILE A 178 -7.47 3.63 -3.99
N SER A 179 -6.51 3.15 -4.79
CA SER A 179 -5.09 3.44 -4.65
C SER A 179 -4.60 4.56 -5.58
N SER A 180 -5.31 4.86 -6.67
CA SER A 180 -5.02 5.99 -7.56
C SER A 180 -6.27 6.49 -8.29
N ASP A 181 -6.14 7.44 -9.21
CA ASP A 181 -7.24 7.91 -10.07
C ASP A 181 -7.76 6.85 -11.07
N TYR A 182 -7.00 5.77 -11.28
CA TYR A 182 -7.29 4.71 -12.25
C TYR A 182 -7.46 3.34 -11.59
N THR A 183 -6.82 3.14 -10.44
CA THR A 183 -6.69 1.82 -9.81
C THR A 183 -7.68 1.63 -8.68
N LEU A 184 -8.27 0.44 -8.63
CA LEU A 184 -9.01 -0.08 -7.50
C LEU A 184 -8.48 -1.47 -7.17
N ASP A 185 -8.13 -1.69 -5.91
CA ASP A 185 -7.64 -2.98 -5.42
C ASP A 185 -8.79 -3.71 -4.72
N ILE A 186 -8.91 -5.01 -4.95
CA ILE A 186 -9.90 -5.89 -4.32
C ILE A 186 -9.13 -6.94 -3.51
N THR A 187 -9.34 -6.97 -2.21
CA THR A 187 -8.55 -7.81 -1.30
C THR A 187 -9.38 -8.25 -0.09
N ASN A 188 -8.81 -9.05 0.80
CA ASN A 188 -9.46 -9.47 2.03
C ASN A 188 -9.58 -8.28 3.02
N VAL A 189 -10.65 -8.18 3.81
CA VAL A 189 -10.84 -7.11 4.82
C VAL A 189 -9.72 -7.05 5.86
N GLU A 190 -9.03 -8.16 6.09
CA GLU A 190 -7.86 -8.20 6.98
C GLU A 190 -6.67 -7.42 6.41
N ASN A 191 -6.60 -7.26 5.08
CA ASN A 191 -5.51 -6.62 4.36
C ASN A 191 -5.71 -5.10 4.32
N SER A 192 -5.35 -4.44 5.43
CA SER A 192 -5.24 -2.99 5.49
C SER A 192 -3.90 -2.55 6.10
N LYS A 193 -3.40 -1.37 5.71
CA LYS A 193 -2.18 -0.79 6.31
C LYS A 193 -2.32 -0.71 7.83
N GLY A 194 -3.49 -0.28 8.33
CA GLY A 194 -3.78 -0.23 9.75
C GLY A 194 -3.73 -1.59 10.46
N ASN A 195 -4.29 -2.64 9.87
CA ASN A 195 -4.24 -4.00 10.45
C ASN A 195 -2.81 -4.55 10.45
N ALA A 196 -2.06 -4.33 9.38
CA ALA A 196 -0.65 -4.71 9.31
C ALA A 196 0.17 -4.01 10.40
N ILE A 197 -0.04 -2.71 10.61
CA ILE A 197 0.60 -1.94 11.70
C ILE A 197 0.23 -2.51 13.06
N ARG A 198 -1.05 -2.81 13.33
CA ARG A 198 -1.46 -3.44 14.61
C ARG A 198 -0.80 -4.79 14.82
N ARG A 199 -0.60 -5.58 13.75
CA ARG A 199 0.10 -6.86 13.82
C ARG A 199 1.58 -6.66 14.17
N ILE A 200 2.23 -5.67 13.58
CA ILE A 200 3.62 -5.31 13.89
C ILE A 200 3.74 -4.81 15.32
N CYS A 201 2.84 -3.92 15.78
CA CYS A 201 2.81 -3.47 17.17
C CYS A 201 2.72 -4.65 18.15
N LYS A 202 1.83 -5.62 17.87
CA LYS A 202 1.73 -6.83 18.69
C LYS A 202 2.99 -7.71 18.63
N HIS A 203 3.61 -7.83 17.46
CA HIS A 203 4.82 -8.62 17.25
C HIS A 203 6.02 -8.03 18.00
N ASP A 204 6.15 -6.70 18.01
CA ASP A 204 7.28 -5.97 18.58
C ASP A 204 7.01 -5.44 20.01
N ASP A 205 5.87 -5.80 20.60
CA ASP A 205 5.41 -5.30 21.92
C ASP A 205 5.43 -3.75 22.02
N LEU A 206 4.90 -3.10 20.99
CA LEU A 206 4.79 -1.63 20.90
C LEU A 206 3.36 -1.18 21.20
N ASP A 207 3.23 -0.14 22.02
CA ASP A 207 1.94 0.52 22.22
C ASP A 207 1.61 1.43 21.02
N ILE A 208 0.33 1.56 20.67
CA ILE A 208 -0.10 2.40 19.54
C ILE A 208 0.22 3.90 19.75
N ASN A 209 0.42 4.34 20.99
CA ASN A 209 0.86 5.71 21.31
C ASN A 209 2.38 5.88 21.18
N GLU A 210 3.12 4.82 20.89
CA GLU A 210 4.56 4.85 20.59
C GLU A 210 4.83 4.80 19.09
N ILE A 211 3.78 4.88 18.27
CA ILE A 211 3.92 4.91 16.81
C ILE A 211 3.36 6.21 16.24
N ALA A 212 3.89 6.60 15.08
CA ALA A 212 3.35 7.64 14.22
C ALA A 212 3.10 7.10 12.81
N VAL A 213 2.14 7.71 12.10
CA VAL A 213 1.77 7.32 10.73
C VAL A 213 1.71 8.55 9.83
N ILE A 214 2.18 8.42 8.58
CA ILE A 214 2.22 9.52 7.60
C ILE A 214 1.66 9.02 6.27
N GLY A 215 0.66 9.68 5.68
CA GLY A 215 0.03 9.26 4.42
C GLY A 215 -0.72 10.37 3.68
N ASP A 216 -1.38 10.05 2.56
CA ASP A 216 -2.10 11.02 1.73
C ASP A 216 -3.37 10.50 1.02
N SER A 217 -3.58 9.17 0.98
CA SER A 217 -4.63 8.55 0.16
C SER A 217 -5.68 7.79 0.99
N TYR A 218 -6.69 7.23 0.31
CA TYR A 218 -7.83 6.57 0.95
C TYR A 218 -7.44 5.27 1.67
N ASN A 219 -6.47 4.53 1.15
CA ASN A 219 -5.91 3.33 1.81
C ASN A 219 -5.16 3.65 3.12
N ASP A 220 -4.78 4.91 3.34
CA ASP A 220 -4.09 5.38 4.56
C ASP A 220 -5.03 5.67 5.72
N ILE A 221 -6.33 5.85 5.45
CA ILE A 221 -7.33 6.10 6.51
C ILE A 221 -7.27 4.99 7.58
N SER A 222 -7.04 3.75 7.15
CA SER A 222 -6.91 2.61 8.05
C SER A 222 -5.78 2.79 9.08
N MET A 223 -4.64 3.36 8.67
CA MET A 223 -3.51 3.61 9.58
C MET A 223 -3.69 4.87 10.42
N PHE A 224 -4.34 5.92 9.89
CA PHE A 224 -4.67 7.12 10.68
C PHE A 224 -5.54 6.81 11.89
N ASN A 225 -6.42 5.82 11.77
CA ASN A 225 -7.28 5.34 12.86
C ASN A 225 -6.55 4.47 13.90
N VAL A 226 -5.26 4.16 13.71
CA VAL A 226 -4.49 3.33 14.66
C VAL A 226 -3.95 4.17 15.83
N THR A 227 -3.49 5.39 15.57
CA THR A 227 -2.78 6.22 16.54
C THR A 227 -3.20 7.68 16.45
N LYS A 228 -3.03 8.42 17.55
CA LYS A 228 -3.21 9.88 17.55
C LYS A 228 -2.08 10.62 16.84
N HIS A 229 -0.90 10.03 16.72
CA HIS A 229 0.24 10.63 16.01
C HIS A 229 0.12 10.39 14.49
N SER A 230 -1.00 10.85 13.91
CA SER A 230 -1.33 10.68 12.50
C SER A 230 -1.17 11.97 11.72
N TYR A 231 -0.42 11.90 10.62
CA TYR A 231 -0.03 13.02 9.78
C TYR A 231 -0.49 12.78 8.34
N VAL A 232 -1.19 13.76 7.77
CA VAL A 232 -1.62 13.73 6.36
C VAL A 232 -0.90 14.78 5.55
N ILE A 233 -0.46 14.44 4.33
CA ILE A 233 0.12 15.40 3.40
C ILE A 233 -0.96 16.40 2.93
N ASP A 234 -0.62 17.68 2.86
CA ASP A 234 -1.55 18.77 2.58
C ASP A 234 -2.26 18.68 1.22
N LYS A 235 -1.63 18.06 0.22
CA LYS A 235 -2.19 17.78 -1.11
C LYS A 235 -3.29 16.71 -1.09
N ALA A 236 -3.43 15.94 -0.01
CA ALA A 236 -4.49 14.94 0.13
C ALA A 236 -5.88 15.55 0.02
N SER A 237 -6.84 14.74 -0.45
CA SER A 237 -8.23 15.17 -0.56
C SER A 237 -8.83 15.52 0.81
N ASN A 238 -9.81 16.44 0.85
CA ASN A 238 -10.55 16.77 2.07
C ASN A 238 -11.14 15.54 2.78
N SER A 239 -11.59 14.55 2.00
CA SER A 239 -12.15 13.31 2.53
C SER A 239 -11.12 12.46 3.26
N VAL A 240 -9.85 12.53 2.87
CA VAL A 240 -8.75 11.83 3.56
C VAL A 240 -8.28 12.65 4.76
N ARG A 241 -8.03 13.96 4.57
CA ARG A 241 -7.44 14.84 5.61
C ARG A 241 -8.19 14.83 6.93
N LYS A 242 -9.52 14.72 6.91
CA LYS A 242 -10.35 14.69 8.13
C LYS A 242 -10.09 13.50 9.08
N HIS A 243 -9.34 12.49 8.64
CA HIS A 243 -9.04 11.29 9.45
C HIS A 243 -7.69 11.36 10.17
N ALA A 244 -6.81 12.31 9.82
CA ALA A 244 -5.53 12.50 10.49
C ALA A 244 -5.60 13.69 11.48
N ASN A 245 -4.77 13.66 12.52
CA ASN A 245 -4.76 14.71 13.54
C ASN A 245 -3.89 15.91 13.15
N HIS A 246 -2.91 15.71 12.28
CA HIS A 246 -1.99 16.75 11.83
C HIS A 246 -1.95 16.81 10.30
N THR A 247 -1.93 18.01 9.73
CA THR A 247 -1.67 18.22 8.30
C THR A 247 -0.28 18.82 8.14
N VAL A 248 0.53 18.27 7.23
CA VAL A 248 1.92 18.66 6.97
C VAL A 248 2.17 18.76 5.47
N LYS A 249 3.21 19.47 5.04
CA LYS A 249 3.58 19.62 3.62
C LYS A 249 4.48 18.50 3.10
N SER A 250 5.17 17.81 4.00
CA SER A 250 6.12 16.75 3.65
C SER A 250 6.36 15.77 4.80
N VAL A 251 7.02 14.66 4.49
CA VAL A 251 7.48 13.67 5.48
C VAL A 251 8.48 14.31 6.45
N SER A 252 9.38 15.16 5.94
CA SER A 252 10.36 15.90 6.74
C SER A 252 9.69 16.80 7.78
N GLU A 253 8.62 17.50 7.42
CA GLU A 253 7.87 18.32 8.38
C GLU A 253 7.19 17.47 9.46
N ALA A 254 6.59 16.33 9.08
CA ALA A 254 6.04 15.38 10.06
C ALA A 254 7.10 14.84 11.01
N ILE A 255 8.25 14.40 10.49
CA ILE A 255 9.35 13.87 11.32
C ILE A 255 9.87 14.94 12.27
N LYS A 256 10.09 16.17 11.78
CA LYS A 256 10.50 17.29 12.63
C LYS A 256 9.49 17.53 13.75
N HIS A 257 8.20 17.58 13.43
CA HIS A 257 7.15 17.74 14.44
C HIS A 257 7.15 16.57 15.44
N ILE A 258 7.35 15.33 15.00
CA ILE A 258 7.47 14.16 15.89
C ILE A 258 8.65 14.33 16.83
N LEU A 259 9.84 14.67 16.32
CA LEU A 259 11.06 14.82 17.12
C LEU A 259 10.96 15.95 18.15
N GLU A 260 10.34 17.08 17.80
CA GLU A 260 10.14 18.23 18.70
C GLU A 260 9.15 17.94 19.84
N ASN A 261 8.22 17.00 19.64
CA ASN A 261 7.17 16.65 20.60
C ASN A 261 7.37 15.27 21.25
N ASN A 262 8.55 14.67 21.09
CA ASN A 262 8.85 13.30 21.50
C ASN A 262 9.36 13.16 22.94
#